data_AF-K5BIT6-F1
#
_entry.id   AF-K5BIT6-F1
#
_cell.length_a   1.000
_cell.length_b   1.000
_cell.length_c   1.000
_cell.angle_alpha   90.00
_cell.angle_beta   90.00
_cell.angle_gamma   90.00
#
_symmetry.space_group_name_H-M   'P 1'
#
loop_
_entity.id
_entity.type
_entity.pdbx_description
1 polymer ?
#
loop_
_entity_poly.entity_id
_entity_poly.type
_entity_poly.pdbx_seq_one_letter_code
_entity_poly.pdbx_strand_id
1 'polypeptide(L)' 'LISQKMLTQHLKELQRHGVVHRESYHEVPPRVEYSMTPAGVELLAALNPLGEWAEKHIDLICAADER' A
#
# COMPACT_ATOMS: atom_id res chain seq x y z
N LEU A 1 -2.43 14.56 1.51
CA LEU A 1 -3.48 14.09 2.44
C LEU A 1 -4.32 13.05 1.73
N ILE A 2 -4.33 11.80 2.18
CA ILE A 2 -5.19 10.76 1.60
C ILE A 2 -6.56 10.87 2.28
N SER A 3 -7.64 10.95 1.49
CA SER A 3 -9.00 10.96 2.05
C SER A 3 -9.39 9.57 2.56
N GLN A 4 -10.23 9.49 3.60
CA GLN A 4 -10.73 8.21 4.12
C GLN A 4 -11.42 7.38 3.02
N LYS A 5 -12.12 8.05 2.10
CA LYS A 5 -12.78 7.41 0.96
C LYS A 5 -11.77 6.75 0.01
N MET A 6 -10.70 7.47 -0.34
CA MET A 6 -9.65 6.94 -1.23
C MET A 6 -8.90 5.78 -0.57
N LEU A 7 -8.54 5.91 0.72
CA LEU A 7 -7.87 4.84 1.45
C LEU A 7 -8.73 3.57 1.48
N THR A 8 -10.02 3.71 1.80
CA THR A 8 -10.97 2.59 1.82
C THR A 8 -11.13 1.94 0.45
N GLN A 9 -11.15 2.75 -0.62
CA GLN A 9 -11.23 2.24 -1.99
C GLN A 9 -9.98 1.43 -2.35
N HIS A 10 -8.78 1.97 -2.12
CA HIS A 10 -7.52 1.27 -2.42
C HIS A 10 -7.37 -0.02 -1.60
N LEU A 11 -7.74 -0.01 -0.31
CA LEU A 11 -7.71 -1.23 0.51
C LEU A 11 -8.67 -2.30 -0.01
N LYS A 12 -9.87 -1.92 -0.48
CA LYS A 12 -10.80 -2.87 -1.11
C LYS A 12 -10.25 -3.44 -2.41
N GLU A 13 -9.57 -2.63 -3.22
CA GLU A 13 -8.92 -3.08 -4.45
C GLU A 13 -7.79 -4.06 -4.14
N LEU A 14 -6.89 -3.72 -3.22
CA LEU A 14 -5.80 -4.60 -2.78
C LEU A 14 -6.31 -5.91 -2.16
N GLN A 15 -7.42 -5.87 -1.42
CA GLN A 15 -8.10 -7.06 -0.92
C GLN A 15 -8.62 -7.92 -2.08
N ARG A 16 -9.27 -7.31 -3.08
CA ARG A 16 -9.78 -8.03 -4.27
C ARG A 16 -8.66 -8.67 -5.08
N HIS A 17 -7.49 -8.04 -5.12
CA HIS A 17 -6.31 -8.57 -5.80
C HIS A 17 -5.52 -9.59 -4.97
N GLY A 18 -5.97 -9.91 -3.74
CA GLY A 18 -5.34 -10.91 -2.89
C GLY A 18 -4.01 -10.47 -2.28
N VAL A 19 -3.71 -9.16 -2.27
CA VAL A 19 -2.49 -8.57 -1.70
C VAL A 19 -2.65 -8.28 -0.21
N VAL A 20 -3.86 -7.88 0.18
CA VAL A 20 -4.20 -7.51 1.56
C VAL A 20 -5.31 -8.42 2.10
N HIS A 21 -5.13 -8.94 3.30
CA HIS A 21 -6.16 -9.61 4.08
C HIS A 21 -6.88 -8.60 4.97
N ARG A 22 -8.20 -8.73 5.11
CA ARG A 22 -9.04 -7.91 5.97
C ARG A 22 -9.73 -8.80 6.98
N GLU A 23 -9.49 -8.55 8.26
CA GLU A 23 -10.11 -9.27 9.36
C GLU A 23 -11.03 -8.33 10.16
N SER A 24 -12.23 -8.80 10.50
CA SER A 24 -13.20 -8.03 11.29
C SER A 24 -13.43 -8.72 12.62
N TYR A 25 -13.12 -8.01 13.70
CA TYR A 25 -13.27 -8.50 15.05
C TYR A 25 -14.58 -7.97 15.62
N HIS A 26 -15.49 -8.89 15.95
CA HIS A 26 -16.79 -8.59 16.53
C HIS A 26 -16.69 -8.44 18.07
N GLU A 27 -15.71 -7.66 18.53
CA GLU A 27 -15.52 -7.29 19.93
C GLU A 27 -16.09 -5.88 20.20
N VAL A 28 -16.17 -5.48 21.47
CA VAL A 28 -16.53 -4.12 21.86
C VAL A 28 -15.29 -3.41 22.38
N PRO A 29 -14.79 -2.36 21.71
CA PRO A 29 -15.29 -1.73 20.47
C PRO A 29 -14.95 -2.55 19.21
N PRO A 30 -15.78 -2.50 18.15
CA PRO A 30 -15.52 -3.24 16.92
C PRO A 30 -14.27 -2.70 16.22
N ARG A 31 -13.36 -3.60 15.83
CA ARG A 31 -12.13 -3.25 15.09
C ARG A 31 -12.01 -4.03 13.79
N VAL A 32 -11.33 -3.43 12.83
CA VAL A 32 -10.99 -4.03 11.55
C VAL A 32 -9.48 -3.91 11.38
N GLU A 33 -8.83 -5.03 11.10
CA GLU A 33 -7.40 -5.07 10.84
C GLU A 33 -7.13 -5.46 9.39
N TYR A 34 -6.05 -4.89 8.86
CA TYR A 34 -5.55 -5.18 7.52
C TYR A 34 -4.14 -5.72 7.67
N SER A 35 -3.88 -6.88 7.07
CA SER A 35 -2.56 -7.51 7.05
C SER A 35 -2.16 -7.89 5.63
N MET A 36 -0.87 -8.04 5.38
CA MET A 36 -0.38 -8.50 4.09
C MET A 36 -0.64 -10.00 3.93
N THR A 37 -1.07 -10.44 2.76
CA THR A 37 -1.07 -11.87 2.42
C THR A 37 0.36 -12.32 2.08
N PRO A 38 0.63 -13.64 2.02
CA PRO A 38 1.93 -14.13 1.53
C PRO A 38 2.29 -13.58 0.14
N ALA A 39 1.32 -13.57 -0.78
CA ALA A 39 1.51 -12.98 -2.12
C ALA A 39 1.77 -11.47 -2.06
N GLY A 40 1.14 -10.75 -1.13
CA GLY A 40 1.40 -9.33 -0.93
C GLY A 40 2.81 -9.05 -0.41
N VAL A 41 3.32 -9.89 0.49
CA VAL A 41 4.70 -9.79 0.99
C VAL A 41 5.70 -10.05 -0.14
N GLU A 42 5.47 -11.06 -0.98
CA GLU A 42 6.30 -11.32 -2.17
C GLU A 42 6.29 -10.15 -3.15
N LEU A 43 5.11 -9.56 -3.41
CA LEU A 43 4.97 -8.38 -4.24
C LEU A 43 5.77 -7.20 -3.67
N LEU A 44 5.67 -6.95 -2.36
CA LEU A 44 6.42 -5.88 -1.72
C LEU A 44 7.93 -6.11 -1.85
N ALA A 45 8.40 -7.35 -1.64
CA ALA A 45 9.81 -7.69 -1.82
C ALA A 45 10.30 -7.45 -3.26
N ALA A 46 9.46 -7.73 -4.25
CA ALA A 46 9.77 -7.45 -5.66
C ALA A 46 9.77 -5.94 -5.99
N LEU A 47 8.95 -5.14 -5.30
CA LEU A 47 8.87 -3.69 -5.49
C LEU A 47 9.94 -2.91 -4.71
N ASN A 48 10.49 -3.45 -3.63
CA ASN A 48 11.50 -2.78 -2.80
C ASN A 48 12.69 -2.24 -3.60
N PRO A 49 13.32 -3.00 -4.52
CA PRO A 49 14.45 -2.48 -5.32
C PRO A 49 14.06 -1.28 -6.19
N LEU A 50 12.81 -1.23 -6.67
CA LEU A 50 12.31 -0.08 -7.41
C LEU A 50 12.16 1.14 -6.50
N GLY A 51 11.67 0.94 -5.27
CA GLY A 51 11.62 1.99 -4.25
C GLY A 51 13.01 2.53 -3.91
N GLU A 52 13.98 1.65 -3.66
CA GLU A 52 15.36 2.03 -3.39
C GLU A 52 16.00 2.79 -4.56
N TRP A 53 15.71 2.39 -5.80
CA TRP A 53 16.14 3.12 -6.98
C TRP A 53 15.50 4.51 -7.03
N ALA A 54 14.19 4.60 -6.78
CA ALA A 54 13.47 5.86 -6.80
C ALA A 54 13.98 6.83 -5.73
N GLU A 55 14.25 6.36 -4.51
CA GLU A 55 14.85 7.17 -3.44
C GLU A 55 16.23 7.72 -3.83
N LYS A 56 17.07 6.92 -4.49
CA LYS A 56 18.39 7.36 -4.97
C LYS A 56 18.33 8.41 -6.07
N HIS A 57 17.23 8.46 -6.83
CA HIS A 57 17.08 9.34 -7.99
C HIS A 57 15.96 10.37 -7.82
N ILE A 58 15.40 10.49 -6.62
CA ILE A 58 14.25 11.37 -6.34
C ILE A 58 14.58 12.82 -6.73
N ASP A 59 15.80 13.28 -6.45
CA ASP A 59 16.26 14.63 -6.78
C ASP A 59 16.35 14.86 -8.30
N LEU A 60 16.78 13.85 -9.06
CA LEU A 60 16.82 13.91 -10.53
C LEU A 60 15.40 14.00 -11.10
N ILE A 61 14.48 13.20 -10.56
CA ILE A 61 13.08 13.12 -11.03
C ILE A 61 12.34 14.41 -10.68
N CYS A 62 12.47 14.90 -9.45
CA CYS A 62 11.85 16.17 -9.02
C CYS A 62 12.40 17.37 -9.80
N ALA A 63 13.69 17.39 -10.13
CA ALA A 63 14.27 18.43 -10.97
C ALA A 63 13.81 18.37 -12.45
N ALA A 64 13.33 17.22 -12.92
CA ALA A 64 12.79 17.04 -14.27
C ALA A 64 11.32 17.48 -14.37
N ASP A 65 10.55 17.38 -13.29
CA ASP A 65 9.14 17.79 -13.22
C ASP A 65 8.93 19.32 -13.19
N GLU A 66 9.98 20.11 -12.96
CA GLU A 66 9.93 21.58 -12.99
C GLU A 66 10.13 22.21 -14.40
N ARG A 67 10.07 21.40 -15.47
CA ARG A 67 10.14 21.87 -16.87
C ARG A 67 8.82 21.79 -17.62
#